data_AF-A0A7J3HNT3-F1
#
_entry.id   AF-A0A7J3HNT3-F1
#
_cell.length_a   1.000
_cell.length_b   1.000
_cell.length_c   1.000
_cell.angle_alpha   90.00
_cell.angle_beta   90.00
_cell.angle_gamma   90.00
#
_symmetry.space_group_name_H-M   'P 1'
#
loop_
_entity.id
_entity.type
_entity.pdbx_description
1 polymer ?
#
loop_
_entity_poly.entity_id
_entity_poly.type
_entity_poly.pdbx_seq_one_letter_code
_entity_poly.pdbx_strand_id
1 'polypeptide(L)'
;MSDKSVGAVLLIGSIIGILIYAWLMFFAPNFDITLWAIRITLFAGVGAILTILGWIGYTLVSTPPPEPITELEQQKIETTEEKK
;
A
#
# COMPACT_ATOMS: atom_id res chain seq x y z
N MET A 1 21.36 8.88 2.71
CA MET A 1 20.88 8.67 1.33
C MET A 1 19.79 9.70 1.09
N SER A 2 19.90 10.51 0.05
CA SER A 2 18.98 11.62 -0.21
C SER A 2 17.62 11.10 -0.67
N ASP A 3 16.53 11.53 -0.04
CA ASP A 3 15.15 11.14 -0.39
C ASP A 3 14.81 11.39 -1.87
N LYS A 4 15.48 12.38 -2.47
CA LYS A 4 15.46 12.68 -3.91
C LYS A 4 15.91 11.50 -4.80
N SER A 5 16.91 10.74 -4.38
CA SER A 5 17.43 9.60 -5.14
C SER A 5 16.45 8.42 -5.09
N VAL A 6 15.81 8.19 -3.94
CA VAL A 6 14.77 7.16 -3.80
C VAL A 6 13.55 7.53 -4.65
N GLY A 7 13.11 8.79 -4.59
CA GLY A 7 12.03 9.29 -5.43
C GLY A 7 12.32 9.17 -6.93
N ALA A 8 13.55 9.50 -7.35
CA ALA A 8 13.96 9.38 -8.76
C ALA A 8 13.99 7.93 -9.24
N VAL A 9 14.51 7.00 -8.44
CA VAL A 9 14.53 5.56 -8.77
C VAL A 9 13.12 4.99 -8.88
N LEU A 10 12.22 5.36 -7.97
CA LEU A 10 10.81 4.95 -8.03
C LEU A 10 10.10 5.50 -9.27
N LEU A 11 10.34 6.78 -9.63
CA LEU A 11 9.76 7.38 -10.83
C LEU A 11 10.24 6.68 -12.10
N ILE A 12 11.55 6.49 -12.22
CA ILE A 12 12.17 5.85 -13.38
C ILE A 12 11.74 4.38 -13.48
N GLY A 13 11.73 3.65 -12.37
CA GLY A 13 11.25 2.26 -12.33
C GLY A 13 9.78 2.14 -12.75
N SER A 14 8.93 3.05 -12.30
CA SER A 14 7.51 3.08 -12.68
C SER A 14 7.33 3.38 -14.18
N ILE A 15 8.03 4.37 -14.71
CA ILE A 15 7.98 4.73 -16.14
C ILE A 15 8.46 3.56 -17.00
N ILE A 16 9.56 2.91 -16.64
CA ILE A 16 10.10 1.74 -17.36
C ILE A 16 9.09 0.59 -17.30
N GLY A 17 8.50 0.31 -16.13
CA GLY A 17 7.47 -0.72 -15.97
C GLY A 17 6.24 -0.48 -16.87
N ILE A 18 5.76 0.77 -16.94
CA ILE A 18 4.64 1.16 -17.81
C ILE A 18 4.98 0.96 -19.28
N LEU A 19 6.18 1.39 -19.72
CA LEU A 19 6.60 1.25 -21.11
C LEU A 19 6.76 -0.21 -21.53
N ILE A 20 7.37 -1.05 -20.68
CA ILE A 20 7.48 -2.49 -20.93
C ILE A 20 6.10 -3.13 -20.98
N TYR A 21 5.21 -2.81 -20.05
CA TYR A 21 3.85 -3.34 -20.03
C TYR A 21 3.04 -2.94 -21.27
N ALA A 22 3.08 -1.66 -21.65
CA ALA A 22 2.43 -1.16 -22.85
C ALA A 22 2.96 -1.83 -24.12
N TRP A 23 4.28 -2.05 -24.20
CA TRP A 23 4.89 -2.77 -25.32
C TRP A 23 4.44 -4.24 -25.39
N LEU A 24 4.44 -4.96 -24.27
CA LEU A 24 3.95 -6.35 -24.22
C LEU A 24 2.45 -6.45 -24.54
N MET A 25 1.65 -5.45 -24.19
CA MET A 25 0.21 -5.44 -24.43
C MET A 25 -0.14 -5.18 -25.90
N PHE A 26 0.55 -4.24 -26.55
CA PHE A 26 0.18 -3.77 -27.91
C PHE A 26 1.01 -4.37 -29.04
N PHE A 27 2.27 -4.73 -28.80
CA PHE A 27 3.21 -5.20 -29.84
C PHE A 27 3.55 -6.69 -29.75
N ALA A 28 3.04 -7.43 -28.77
CA ALA A 28 3.27 -8.88 -28.69
C ALA A 28 2.55 -9.60 -29.84
N PRO A 29 3.27 -10.28 -30.76
CA PRO A 29 2.66 -10.98 -31.89
C PRO A 29 1.92 -12.26 -31.47
N ASN A 30 2.22 -12.78 -30.28
CA ASN A 30 1.78 -14.09 -29.83
C ASN A 30 0.69 -13.93 -28.77
N PHE A 31 -0.49 -14.48 -29.06
CA PHE A 31 -1.68 -14.44 -28.20
C PHE A 31 -1.40 -14.95 -26.77
N ASP A 32 -0.49 -15.91 -26.64
CA ASP A 32 -0.08 -16.46 -25.34
C ASP A 32 0.59 -15.41 -24.45
N ILE A 33 1.49 -14.59 -24.99
CA ILE A 33 2.26 -13.60 -24.22
C ILE A 33 1.32 -12.54 -23.65
N THR A 34 0.34 -12.10 -24.44
CA THR A 34 -0.68 -11.14 -24.01
C THR A 34 -1.57 -11.73 -22.92
N LEU A 35 -1.97 -12.99 -23.04
CA LEU A 35 -2.74 -13.69 -21.99
C LEU A 35 -1.94 -13.83 -20.69
N TRP A 36 -0.63 -14.13 -20.77
CA TRP A 36 0.24 -14.17 -19.59
C TRP A 36 0.40 -12.79 -18.94
N ALA A 37 0.59 -11.73 -19.73
CA ALA A 37 0.69 -10.36 -19.22
C ALA A 37 -0.58 -9.93 -18.45
N ILE A 38 -1.77 -10.23 -18.99
CA ILE A 38 -3.06 -9.94 -18.35
C ILE A 38 -3.23 -10.75 -17.06
N ARG A 39 -2.87 -12.03 -17.05
CA ARG A 39 -2.96 -12.88 -15.83
C ARG A 39 -2.07 -12.35 -14.72
N ILE A 40 -0.85 -11.93 -15.06
CA ILE A 40 0.11 -11.40 -14.09
C ILE A 40 -0.39 -10.07 -13.51
N THR A 41 -0.91 -9.15 -14.32
CA THR A 41 -1.43 -7.87 -13.79
C THR A 41 -2.72 -8.06 -13.00
N LEU A 42 -3.59 -8.97 -13.40
CA LEU A 42 -4.78 -9.33 -12.63
C LEU A 42 -4.39 -9.92 -11.27
N PHE A 43 -3.44 -10.86 -11.25
CA PHE A 43 -2.92 -11.42 -10.01
C PHE A 43 -2.22 -10.38 -9.14
N ALA A 44 -1.42 -9.48 -9.72
CA ALA A 44 -0.75 -8.42 -8.99
C ALA A 44 -1.76 -7.41 -8.40
N GLY A 45 -2.80 -7.03 -9.15
CA GLY A 45 -3.86 -6.15 -8.68
C GLY A 45 -4.68 -6.77 -7.54
N VAL A 46 -5.14 -8.01 -7.71
CA VAL A 46 -5.87 -8.74 -6.67
C VAL A 46 -4.96 -9.03 -5.48
N GLY A 47 -3.72 -9.43 -5.72
CA GLY A 47 -2.71 -9.71 -4.69
C GLY A 47 -2.38 -8.48 -3.86
N ALA A 48 -2.27 -7.29 -4.46
CA ALA A 48 -2.06 -6.05 -3.73
C ALA A 48 -3.24 -5.75 -2.77
N ILE A 49 -4.48 -5.90 -3.24
CA ILE A 49 -5.68 -5.70 -2.42
C ILE A 49 -5.72 -6.73 -1.28
N LEU A 50 -5.48 -8.00 -1.58
CA LEU A 50 -5.45 -9.08 -0.58
C LEU A 50 -4.31 -8.92 0.41
N THR A 51 -3.16 -8.39 -0.01
CA THR A 51 -2.02 -8.09 0.87
C THR A 51 -2.40 -6.98 1.84
N ILE A 52 -3.06 -5.92 1.36
CA ILE A 52 -3.56 -4.84 2.22
C ILE A 52 -4.61 -5.39 3.20
N LEU A 53 -5.59 -6.17 2.73
CA LEU A 53 -6.59 -6.81 3.58
C LEU A 53 -5.98 -7.74 4.62
N GLY A 54 -4.98 -8.55 4.22
CA GLY A 54 -4.25 -9.44 5.11
C GLY A 54 -3.45 -8.68 6.16
N TRP A 55 -2.82 -7.56 5.77
CA TRP A 55 -2.14 -6.67 6.70
C TRP A 55 -3.11 -6.05 7.71
N ILE A 56 -4.27 -5.56 7.26
CA ILE A 56 -5.30 -5.02 8.15
C ILE A 56 -5.79 -6.13 9.11
N GLY A 57 -6.12 -7.31 8.60
CA GLY A 57 -6.50 -8.46 9.43
C GLY A 57 -5.43 -8.83 10.45
N TYR A 58 -4.15 -8.81 10.06
CA TYR A 58 -3.02 -9.02 10.95
C TYR A 58 -2.96 -7.95 12.06
N THR A 59 -3.15 -6.67 11.73
CA THR A 59 -3.17 -5.59 12.73
C THR A 59 -4.35 -5.71 13.69
N LEU A 60 -5.54 -6.12 13.23
CA LEU A 60 -6.72 -6.31 14.10
C LEU A 60 -6.54 -7.44 15.11
N VAL A 61 -5.89 -8.54 14.71
CA VAL A 61 -5.51 -9.63 15.63
C VAL A 61 -4.42 -9.16 16.61
N SER A 62 -3.55 -8.25 16.17
CA SER A 62 -2.41 -7.75 16.95
C SER A 62 -2.75 -6.55 17.83
N THR A 63 -3.93 -5.96 17.69
CA THR A 63 -4.48 -4.94 18.59
C THR A 63 -5.45 -5.60 19.56
N PRO A 64 -5.02 -6.00 20.77
CA PRO A 64 -5.96 -6.29 21.84
C PRO A 64 -6.84 -5.05 22.06
N PRO A 65 -8.13 -5.24 22.42
CA PRO A 65 -9.14 -4.19 22.48
C PRO A 65 -8.58 -2.95 23.16
N PRO A 66 -8.59 -1.78 22.48
CA PRO A 66 -8.05 -0.56 23.05
C PRO A 66 -8.74 -0.31 24.40
N GLU A 67 -7.92 -0.14 25.44
CA GLU A 67 -8.39 0.24 26.77
C GLU A 67 -9.23 1.52 26.69
N PRO A 68 -10.28 1.64 27.52
CA PRO A 68 -11.32 2.65 27.38
C PRO A 68 -10.71 4.05 27.37
N ILE A 69 -10.95 4.73 26.24
CA ILE A 69 -10.70 6.13 25.89
C ILE A 69 -11.00 7.14 27.03
N THR A 70 -11.79 6.71 28.02
CA THR A 70 -12.13 7.40 29.26
C THR A 70 -10.93 7.92 30.06
N GLU A 71 -9.84 7.15 30.25
CA GLU A 71 -8.69 7.63 31.05
C GLU A 71 -7.83 8.67 30.30
N LEU A 72 -7.73 8.55 28.98
CA LEU A 72 -7.02 9.51 28.13
C LEU A 72 -7.80 10.84 28.01
N GLU A 73 -9.13 10.78 27.98
CA GLU A 73 -9.98 11.98 28.05
C GLU A 73 -9.92 12.64 29.43
N GLN A 74 -9.94 11.87 30.52
CA GLN A 74 -9.85 12.40 31.89
C GLN A 74 -8.53 13.14 32.14
N GLN A 75 -7.37 12.55 31.79
CA GLN A 75 -6.07 13.24 31.93
C GLN A 75 -5.99 14.54 31.12
N LYS A 76 -6.62 14.57 29.93
CA LYS A 76 -6.66 15.78 29.09
C LYS A 76 -7.55 16.87 29.70
N ILE A 77 -8.64 16.50 30.37
CA ILE A 77 -9.52 17.43 31.08
C ILE A 77 -8.81 18.00 32.32
N GLU A 78 -8.20 17.15 33.15
CA GLU A 78 -7.46 17.57 34.36
C GLU A 78 -6.30 18.52 34.02
N THR A 79 -5.51 18.21 32.99
CA THR A 79 -4.41 19.09 32.52
C THR A 79 -4.91 20.43 31.99
N THR A 80 -6.16 20.50 31.51
CA THR A 80 -6.78 21.74 31.00
C THR A 80 -7.36 22.59 32.14
N GLU A 81 -7.84 21.97 33.23
CA GLU A 81 -8.38 22.68 34.39
C GLU A 81 -7.28 23.20 35.33
N GLU A 82 -6.17 22.46 35.51
CA GLU A 82 -5.05 22.92 36.36
C GLU A 82 -4.31 24.14 35.79
N LYS A 83 -4.48 24.40 34.48
CA LYS A 83 -3.86 25.53 33.78
C LYS A 83 -4.73 26.79 33.70
N LYS A 84 -5.89 26.81 34.35
CA LYS A 84 -6.86 27.91 34.36
C LYS A 84 -7.00 28.51 35.75
#